data_AF-A0A350M089-F1
#
_entry.id   AF-A0A350M089-F1
#
_cell.length_a   1.000
_cell.length_b   1.000
_cell.length_c   1.000
_cell.angle_alpha   90.00
_cell.angle_beta   90.00
_cell.angle_gamma   90.00
#
_symmetry.space_group_name_H-M   'P 1'
#
loop_
_entity.id
_entity.type
_entity.pdbx_description
1 polymer ?
#
loop_
_entity_poly.entity_id
_entity_poly.type
_entity_poly.pdbx_seq_one_letter_code
_entity_poly.pdbx_strand_id
1 'polypeptide(L)'
;EYTVGEGDGPVNALDNAIRKALLKFHPILSDIRLTDYKVRIVNPREGTAAKVMVLIESSDKEKIWRTVGVSENIIDASAHALVDAIEYGLKKVSKV
;
A
#
# COMPACT_ATOMS: atom_id res chain seq x y z
N GLU A 1 5.96 2.08 19.09
CA GLU A 1 4.56 2.37 19.45
C GLU A 1 3.67 1.45 18.61
N TYR A 2 2.72 0.73 19.20
CA TYR A 2 1.73 0.00 18.41
C TYR A 2 0.68 0.98 17.90
N THR A 3 0.36 0.94 16.61
CA THR A 3 -0.64 1.83 16.02
C THR A 3 -1.81 1.02 15.50
N VAL A 4 -3.02 1.48 15.83
CA VAL A 4 -4.28 0.92 15.34
C VAL A 4 -4.93 1.93 14.40
N GLY A 5 -5.41 1.41 13.27
CA GLY A 5 -6.20 2.13 12.28
C GLY A 5 -7.54 1.44 12.05
N GLU A 6 -8.58 2.23 11.85
CA GLU A 6 -9.92 1.78 11.45
C GLU A 6 -10.15 2.13 9.98
N GLY A 7 -11.08 1.47 9.31
CA GLY A 7 -11.40 1.74 7.92
C GLY A 7 -12.47 0.79 7.39
N ASP A 8 -12.91 1.01 6.15
CA ASP A 8 -14.02 0.28 5.51
C ASP A 8 -13.63 -1.13 5.02
N GLY A 9 -12.54 -1.67 5.57
CA GLY A 9 -12.00 -2.99 5.26
C GLY A 9 -10.59 -3.17 5.79
N PRO A 10 -10.05 -4.40 5.78
CA PRO A 10 -8.77 -4.71 6.41
C PRO A 10 -7.59 -3.96 5.77
N VAL A 11 -7.60 -3.79 4.45
CA VAL A 11 -6.54 -3.06 3.73
C VAL A 11 -6.59 -1.56 4.04
N ASN A 12 -7.79 -0.98 4.14
CA ASN A 12 -7.92 0.44 4.49
C ASN A 12 -7.55 0.71 5.95
N ALA A 13 -7.97 -0.17 6.87
CA ALA A 13 -7.54 -0.12 8.26
C ALA A 13 -6.01 -0.22 8.39
N LEU A 14 -5.37 -1.10 7.61
CA LEU A 14 -3.91 -1.24 7.55
C LEU A 14 -3.22 0.03 7.05
N ASP A 15 -3.66 0.60 5.92
CA ASP A 15 -3.12 1.86 5.38
C ASP A 15 -3.23 2.99 6.42
N ASN A 16 -4.39 3.12 7.06
CA ASN A 16 -4.61 4.12 8.11
C ASN A 16 -3.70 3.91 9.33
N ALA A 17 -3.48 2.66 9.74
CA ALA A 17 -2.58 2.33 10.85
C ALA A 17 -1.13 2.71 10.52
N ILE A 18 -0.65 2.36 9.32
CA ILE A 18 0.70 2.69 8.86
C ILE A 18 0.87 4.21 8.76
N ARG A 19 -0.07 4.91 8.14
CA ARG A 19 -0.05 6.38 8.01
C ARG A 19 -0.03 7.06 9.36
N LYS A 20 -0.86 6.63 10.30
CA LYS A 20 -0.90 7.18 11.66
C LYS A 20 0.44 7.00 12.40
N ALA A 21 1.14 5.89 12.16
CA ALA A 21 2.47 5.65 12.72
C ALA A 21 3.54 6.57 12.11
N LEU A 22 3.45 6.83 10.79
CA LEU A 22 4.49 7.55 10.05
C LEU A 22 4.27 9.07 9.95
N LEU A 23 3.04 9.56 9.99
CA LEU A 23 2.70 10.99 9.84
C LEU A 23 3.39 11.88 10.87
N LYS A 24 3.63 11.38 12.09
CA LYS A 24 4.38 12.10 13.14
C LYS A 24 5.81 12.42 12.72
N PHE A 25 6.43 11.57 11.89
CA PHE A 25 7.83 11.68 11.47
C PHE A 25 7.97 12.21 10.04
N HIS A 26 6.98 11.96 9.19
CA HIS A 26 6.95 12.37 7.79
C HIS A 26 5.62 13.06 7.47
N PRO A 27 5.42 14.33 7.86
CA PRO A 27 4.17 15.05 7.61
C PRO A 27 3.77 15.08 6.13
N ILE A 28 4.76 15.12 5.24
CA ILE A 28 4.54 15.14 3.79
C ILE A 28 3.84 13.89 3.23
N LEU A 29 3.77 12.81 4.03
CA LEU A 29 2.95 11.65 3.72
C LEU A 29 1.46 11.99 3.54
N SER A 30 0.98 13.11 4.10
CA SER A 30 -0.40 13.57 3.92
C SER A 30 -0.75 13.92 2.47
N ASP A 31 0.25 14.26 1.65
CA ASP A 31 0.06 14.55 0.23
C ASP A 31 0.02 13.29 -0.63
N ILE A 32 0.58 12.18 -0.16
CA ILE A 32 0.58 10.90 -0.86
C ILE A 32 -0.76 10.20 -0.63
N ARG A 33 -1.50 9.91 -1.70
CA ARG A 33 -2.79 9.21 -1.66
C ARG A 33 -2.79 8.01 -2.58
N LEU A 34 -3.49 6.97 -2.15
CA LEU A 34 -3.77 5.80 -2.97
C LEU A 34 -4.91 6.16 -3.94
N THR A 35 -4.69 6.00 -5.25
CA THR A 35 -5.65 6.42 -6.29
C THR A 35 -6.32 5.24 -6.99
N ASP A 36 -5.70 4.06 -6.99
CA ASP A 36 -6.25 2.84 -7.58
C ASP A 36 -5.74 1.61 -6.83
N TYR A 37 -6.60 0.58 -6.74
CA TYR A 37 -6.32 -0.67 -6.06
C TYR A 37 -6.86 -1.82 -6.90
N LYS A 38 -5.98 -2.68 -7.41
CA LYS A 38 -6.34 -3.79 -8.30
C LYS A 38 -5.76 -5.10 -7.83
N VAL A 39 -6.60 -6.12 -7.78
CA VAL A 39 -6.22 -7.48 -7.39
C VAL A 39 -6.29 -8.40 -8.59
N ARG A 40 -5.26 -9.22 -8.78
CA ARG A 40 -5.20 -10.24 -9.84
C ARG A 40 -4.75 -11.57 -9.26
N ILE A 41 -5.34 -12.65 -9.73
CA ILE A 41 -4.89 -14.01 -9.43
C ILE A 41 -3.86 -14.41 -10.48
N VAL A 42 -2.67 -14.83 -10.05
CA VAL A 42 -1.55 -15.16 -10.96
C VAL A 42 -1.68 -16.59 -11.47
N ASN A 43 -1.92 -17.54 -10.57
CA ASN A 43 -2.04 -18.97 -10.90
C ASN A 43 -3.37 -19.53 -10.41
N PRO A 44 -4.50 -19.27 -11.10
CA PRO A 44 -5.82 -19.70 -10.63
C PRO A 44 -5.98 -21.22 -10.56
N ARG A 45 -5.10 -21.98 -11.23
CA ARG A 45 -5.15 -23.45 -11.28
C ARG A 45 -4.73 -24.12 -9.96
N GLU A 46 -4.10 -23.38 -9.05
CA GLU A 46 -3.62 -23.90 -7.75
C GLU A 46 -4.70 -23.80 -6.64
N GLY A 47 -5.92 -23.38 -6.98
CA GLY A 47 -7.04 -23.31 -6.02
C GLY A 47 -6.72 -22.37 -4.86
N THR A 48 -6.76 -22.87 -3.63
CA THR A 48 -6.47 -22.08 -2.42
C THR A 48 -4.99 -21.71 -2.28
N ALA A 49 -4.08 -22.37 -3.01
CA ALA A 49 -2.66 -22.01 -3.06
C ALA A 49 -2.35 -20.96 -4.15
N ALA A 50 -3.38 -20.45 -4.84
CA ALA A 50 -3.20 -19.46 -5.89
C ALA A 50 -2.59 -18.17 -5.32
N LYS A 51 -1.50 -17.73 -5.95
CA LYS A 51 -0.89 -16.43 -5.64
C LYS A 51 -1.77 -15.29 -6.09
N VAL A 52 -1.89 -14.30 -5.21
CA VAL A 52 -2.56 -13.03 -5.43
C VAL A 52 -1.50 -11.96 -5.69
N MET A 53 -1.73 -11.15 -6.72
CA MET A 53 -0.96 -9.95 -7.04
C MET A 53 -1.85 -8.73 -6.77
N VAL A 54 -1.37 -7.85 -5.92
CA VAL A 54 -2.00 -6.57 -5.59
C VAL A 54 -1.20 -5.46 -6.24
N LEU A 55 -1.84 -4.69 -7.11
CA LEU A 55 -1.29 -3.49 -7.72
C LEU A 55 -1.92 -2.27 -7.05
N ILE A 56 -1.08 -1.38 -6.56
CA ILE A 56 -1.47 -0.12 -5.94
C ILE A 56 -0.94 1.01 -6.80
N GLU A 57 -1.81 1.95 -7.12
CA GLU A 57 -1.43 3.24 -7.68
C GLU A 57 -1.48 4.31 -6.60
N SER A 58 -0.47 5.17 -6.56
CA SER A 58 -0.38 6.28 -5.62
C SER A 58 0.05 7.56 -6.32
N SER A 59 -0.35 8.69 -5.75
CA SER A 59 -0.01 10.02 -6.25
C SER A 59 0.25 11.00 -5.12
N ASP A 60 1.17 11.95 -5.36
CA ASP A 60 1.46 13.12 -4.52
C ASP A 60 0.90 14.42 -5.12
N LYS A 61 -0.12 14.32 -5.98
CA LYS A 61 -0.71 15.38 -6.84
C LYS A 61 0.13 15.77 -8.07
N GLU A 62 1.45 15.58 -8.05
CA GLU A 62 2.31 15.91 -9.19
C GLU A 62 2.69 14.67 -10.01
N LYS A 63 2.99 13.58 -9.33
CA LYS A 63 3.47 12.32 -9.91
C LYS A 63 2.51 11.21 -9.54
N ILE A 64 2.54 10.19 -10.39
CA ILE A 64 1.81 8.94 -10.19
C ILE A 64 2.84 7.82 -10.27
N TRP A 65 2.74 6.86 -9.35
CA TRP A 65 3.55 5.65 -9.38
C TRP A 65 2.71 4.44 -9.02
N ARG A 66 3.23 3.26 -9.36
CA ARG A 66 2.59 1.98 -9.10
C ARG A 66 3.56 1.05 -8.40
N THR A 67 3.03 0.29 -7.46
CA THR A 67 3.75 -0.77 -6.76
C THR A 67 2.96 -2.07 -6.83
N VAL A 68 3.66 -3.17 -6.65
CA VAL A 68 3.08 -4.51 -6.77
C VAL A 68 3.55 -5.36 -5.60
N GLY A 69 2.60 -5.97 -4.90
CA GLY A 69 2.86 -7.01 -3.90
C GLY A 69 2.29 -8.33 -4.37
N VAL A 70 3.00 -9.43 -4.11
CA VAL A 70 2.57 -10.78 -4.49
C VAL A 70 2.67 -11.68 -3.26
N SER A 71 1.60 -12.38 -2.93
CA SER A 71 1.54 -13.34 -1.82
C SER A 71 0.40 -14.33 -2.04
N GLU A 72 0.43 -15.47 -1.34
CA GLU A 72 -0.71 -16.39 -1.22
C GLU A 72 -1.81 -15.79 -0.34
N ASN A 73 -1.48 -14.80 0.50
CA ASN A 73 -2.42 -14.05 1.31
C ASN A 73 -2.65 -12.65 0.74
N ILE A 74 -3.91 -12.31 0.48
CA ILE A 74 -4.28 -10.99 -0.05
C ILE A 74 -3.83 -9.85 0.87
N ILE A 75 -3.92 -10.02 2.19
CA ILE A 75 -3.53 -8.99 3.16
C ILE A 75 -2.03 -8.74 3.13
N ASP A 76 -1.23 -9.79 3.03
CA ASP A 76 0.24 -9.67 2.94
C ASP A 76 0.66 -9.04 1.61
N ALA A 77 0.01 -9.44 0.49
CA ALA A 77 0.23 -8.82 -0.80
C ALA A 77 -0.09 -7.32 -0.77
N SER A 78 -1.21 -6.94 -0.15
CA SER A 78 -1.58 -5.53 0.03
C SER A 78 -0.58 -4.79 0.92
N ALA A 79 -0.16 -5.39 2.03
CA ALA A 79 0.80 -4.78 2.97
C ALA A 79 2.13 -4.46 2.27
N HIS A 80 2.70 -5.40 1.53
CA HIS A 80 3.93 -5.18 0.76
C HIS A 80 3.75 -4.06 -0.27
N ALA A 81 2.68 -4.11 -1.07
CA ALA A 81 2.41 -3.08 -2.07
C ALA A 81 2.25 -1.68 -1.45
N LEU A 82 1.58 -1.58 -0.30
CA LEU A 82 1.35 -0.33 0.45
C LEU A 82 2.66 0.25 0.98
N VAL A 83 3.48 -0.57 1.65
CA VAL A 83 4.76 -0.15 2.19
C VAL A 83 5.67 0.35 1.07
N ASP A 84 5.78 -0.39 -0.04
CA ASP A 84 6.56 0.02 -1.20
C ASP A 84 6.06 1.34 -1.78
N ALA A 85 4.73 1.54 -1.85
CA ALA A 85 4.14 2.78 -2.37
C ALA A 85 4.51 3.99 -1.51
N ILE A 86 4.40 3.85 -0.20
CA ILE A 86 4.74 4.89 0.77
C ILE A 86 6.23 5.19 0.73
N GLU A 87 7.07 4.17 0.78
CA GLU A 87 8.53 4.34 0.71
C GLU A 87 8.97 5.04 -0.57
N TYR A 88 8.43 4.62 -1.72
CA TYR A 88 8.75 5.23 -3.00
C TYR A 88 8.37 6.72 -3.01
N GLY A 89 7.16 7.04 -2.56
CA GLY A 89 6.69 8.41 -2.46
C GLY A 89 7.58 9.27 -1.55
N LEU A 90 7.89 8.78 -0.34
CA LEU A 90 8.76 9.48 0.60
C LEU A 90 10.18 9.69 0.03
N LYS A 91 10.77 8.70 -0.64
CA LYS A 91 12.10 8.82 -1.27
C LYS A 91 12.12 9.85 -2.41
N LYS A 92 11.03 9.98 -3.16
CA LYS A 92 10.92 10.96 -4.27
C LYS A 92 10.71 12.37 -3.78
N VAL A 93 9.91 12.53 -2.73
CA VAL A 93 9.59 13.82 -2.14
C VAL A 93 10.76 14.37 -1.31
N SER A 94 11.55 13.50 -0.67
CA SER A 94 12.70 13.90 0.15
C SER A 94 13.94 14.34 -0.65
N LYS A 95 13.88 14.30 -2.00
CA LYS A 95 14.97 14.74 -2.90
C LYS A 95 14.85 16.22 -3.29
N VAL A 96 14.62 17.09 -2.31
CA VAL A 96 14.71 18.55 -2.47
C VAL A 96 16.10 19.01 -2.09
#